data_AF-C0EVI2-F1
#
_entry.id   AF-C0EVI2-F1
#
_cell.length_a   1.000
_cell.length_b   1.000
_cell.length_c   1.000
_cell.angle_alpha   90.00
_cell.angle_beta   90.00
_cell.angle_gamma   90.00
#
_symmetry.space_group_name_H-M   'P 1'
#
loop_
_entity.id
_entity.type
_entity.pdbx_description
1 polymer ?
#
loop_
_entity_poly.entity_id
_entity_poly.type
_entity_poly.pdbx_seq_one_letter_code
_entity_poly.pdbx_strand_id
1 'polypeptide(L)'
;MKTTSSSDNNPGTSTEKPATSATKPTTTAAKNNTRPAPVKLRTPTIKVKSSAKKKAQIIWNLKGNGVKYQVYYSTKKNKGYKKAATINSSKGKATVKKLKSKKKYYFKVRCSKTVKGHTYYSAYSKIKSIKIK
;
A
#
# COMPACT_ATOMS: atom_id res chain seq x y z
N MET A 1 41.43 15.35 -34.60
CA MET A 1 41.61 15.25 -33.13
C MET A 1 40.42 14.43 -32.62
N LYS A 2 40.46 13.09 -32.53
CA LYS A 2 41.01 12.23 -31.44
C LYS A 2 40.73 12.81 -30.05
N THR A 3 40.16 12.16 -29.04
CA THR A 3 39.56 10.84 -28.75
C THR A 3 38.98 10.97 -27.31
N THR A 4 37.94 10.23 -26.88
CA THR A 4 37.91 9.21 -25.78
C THR A 4 36.65 9.47 -24.93
N SER A 5 35.90 8.55 -24.33
CA SER A 5 35.87 7.09 -24.27
C SER A 5 34.52 6.65 -23.66
N SER A 6 34.04 5.48 -24.09
CA SER A 6 33.40 4.36 -23.37
C SER A 6 32.81 4.58 -21.96
N SER A 7 31.73 3.93 -21.53
CA SER A 7 31.56 2.48 -21.51
C SER A 7 30.16 2.04 -21.05
N ASP A 8 29.77 0.90 -21.61
CA ASP A 8 28.81 -0.12 -21.23
C ASP A 8 28.54 -0.42 -19.73
N ASN A 9 27.45 -1.17 -19.56
CA ASN A 9 27.14 -2.17 -18.52
C ASN A 9 26.20 -1.80 -17.36
N ASN A 10 25.03 -2.45 -17.37
CA ASN A 10 24.37 -2.97 -16.17
C ASN A 10 25.02 -4.32 -15.80
N PRO A 11 25.33 -4.61 -14.53
CA PRO A 11 24.55 -5.64 -13.80
C PRO A 11 24.52 -5.49 -12.25
N GLY A 12 23.61 -6.24 -11.60
CA GLY A 12 23.76 -6.81 -10.23
C GLY A 12 23.24 -5.96 -9.06
N THR A 13 22.11 -6.32 -8.41
CA THR A 13 22.03 -7.13 -7.16
C THR A 13 23.01 -6.76 -6.05
N SER A 14 22.48 -6.26 -4.92
CA SER A 14 22.88 -6.72 -3.58
C SER A 14 21.78 -6.49 -2.55
N THR A 15 21.38 -7.60 -1.95
CA THR A 15 20.69 -7.79 -0.69
C THR A 15 21.46 -7.15 0.45
N GLU A 16 20.80 -6.45 1.37
CA GLU A 16 21.08 -6.64 2.80
C GLU A 16 19.93 -6.11 3.69
N LYS A 17 19.52 -6.99 4.60
CA LYS A 17 18.87 -6.68 5.87
C LYS A 17 19.95 -6.92 6.91
N PRO A 18 20.14 -6.04 7.89
CA PRO A 18 19.95 -6.50 9.27
C PRO A 18 19.06 -5.57 10.12
N ALA A 19 18.50 -6.13 11.19
CA ALA A 19 17.91 -5.40 12.33
C ALA A 19 19.07 -4.73 13.13
N THR A 20 18.92 -3.71 13.98
CA THR A 20 18.19 -3.68 15.27
C THR A 20 18.30 -2.26 15.88
N SER A 21 17.35 -1.90 16.77
CA SER A 21 17.47 -1.02 17.96
C SER A 21 17.48 0.53 17.85
N ALA A 22 16.44 1.10 18.47
CA ALA A 22 16.26 2.38 19.18
C ALA A 22 17.26 3.55 18.99
N THR A 23 16.73 4.73 18.60
CA THR A 23 16.95 6.01 19.31
C THR A 23 15.96 7.09 18.85
N LYS A 24 15.35 7.81 19.81
CA LYS A 24 14.68 9.11 19.63
C LYS A 24 15.77 10.19 19.57
N PRO A 25 15.59 11.24 18.75
CA PRO A 25 15.82 12.59 19.27
C PRO A 25 14.66 13.55 18.99
N THR A 26 14.57 14.58 19.82
CA THR A 26 13.60 15.69 19.82
C THR A 26 14.40 17.01 19.81
N THR A 27 13.71 18.13 19.52
CA THR A 27 14.04 19.54 19.87
C THR A 27 14.77 20.33 18.75
N THR A 28 14.47 21.57 18.29
CA THR A 28 13.41 22.61 18.47
C THR A 28 13.62 23.75 17.42
N ALA A 29 12.54 24.38 16.89
CA ALA A 29 12.45 25.82 16.53
C ALA A 29 11.02 26.22 16.06
N ALA A 30 10.57 27.44 16.40
CA ALA A 30 9.18 27.87 16.53
C ALA A 30 8.48 28.38 15.23
N LYS A 31 7.21 27.98 15.06
CA LYS A 31 6.08 28.80 14.56
C LYS A 31 4.79 28.05 14.93
N ASN A 32 3.88 28.69 15.68
CA ASN A 32 2.66 28.06 16.21
C ASN A 32 1.70 27.60 15.09
N ASN A 33 1.91 26.37 14.64
CA ASN A 33 0.98 25.57 13.85
C ASN A 33 1.24 24.12 14.23
N THR A 34 0.67 23.68 15.36
CA THR A 34 1.03 22.42 16.01
C THR A 34 0.66 21.22 15.15
N ARG A 35 1.65 20.68 14.42
CA ARG A 35 1.55 19.44 13.65
C ARG A 35 1.03 18.33 14.58
N PRO A 36 -0.08 17.65 14.25
CA PRO A 36 -0.60 16.58 15.10
C PRO A 36 0.46 15.48 15.29
N ALA A 37 0.47 14.88 16.48
CA ALA A 37 1.36 13.78 16.83
C ALA A 37 1.31 12.65 15.78
N PRO A 38 2.42 11.93 15.52
CA PRO A 38 2.47 10.89 14.50
C PRO A 38 1.46 9.78 14.82
N VAL A 39 0.40 9.67 14.02
CA VAL A 39 -0.63 8.63 14.18
C VAL A 39 -0.15 7.34 13.54
N LYS A 40 0.23 6.34 14.35
CA LYS A 40 0.57 5.00 13.87
C LYS A 40 -0.71 4.21 13.58
N LEU A 41 -1.01 4.02 12.29
CA LEU A 41 -2.15 3.21 11.86
C LEU A 41 -1.78 1.72 11.79
N ARG A 42 -2.65 0.86 12.33
CA ARG A 42 -2.47 -0.60 12.25
C ARG A 42 -2.53 -1.07 10.80
N THR A 43 -1.62 -1.97 10.44
CA THR A 43 -1.61 -2.63 9.13
C THR A 43 -2.82 -3.55 8.99
N PRO A 44 -3.59 -3.48 7.90
CA PRO A 44 -4.75 -4.33 7.74
C PRO A 44 -4.40 -5.74 7.27
N THR A 45 -5.13 -6.71 7.81
CA THR A 45 -5.17 -8.07 7.27
C THR A 45 -6.35 -8.19 6.31
N ILE A 46 -6.09 -8.72 5.11
CA ILE A 46 -7.09 -8.84 4.06
C ILE A 46 -7.33 -10.29 3.63
N LYS A 47 -8.57 -10.56 3.22
CA LYS A 47 -8.98 -11.76 2.47
C LYS A 47 -9.50 -11.31 1.10
N VAL A 48 -9.23 -12.09 0.06
CA VAL A 48 -9.71 -11.80 -1.31
C VAL A 48 -10.52 -12.99 -1.80
N LYS A 49 -11.71 -12.72 -2.34
CA LYS A 49 -12.62 -13.72 -2.92
C LYS A 49 -12.97 -13.33 -4.36
N SER A 50 -13.17 -14.33 -5.21
CA SER A 50 -13.59 -14.15 -6.60
C SER A 50 -14.90 -14.91 -6.84
N SER A 51 -15.98 -14.43 -6.20
CA SER A 51 -17.28 -15.11 -6.26
C SER A 51 -18.05 -14.84 -7.56
N ALA A 52 -17.69 -13.81 -8.33
CA ALA A 52 -18.40 -13.41 -9.55
C ALA A 52 -17.46 -13.13 -10.72
N LYS A 53 -17.97 -13.29 -11.95
CA LYS A 53 -17.21 -13.03 -13.18
C LYS A 53 -16.69 -11.59 -13.22
N LYS A 54 -15.44 -11.41 -13.66
CA LYS A 54 -14.80 -10.09 -13.85
C LYS A 54 -14.75 -9.22 -12.57
N LYS A 55 -14.86 -9.82 -11.39
CA LYS A 55 -14.95 -9.11 -10.10
C LYS A 55 -14.10 -9.79 -9.01
N ALA A 56 -13.52 -8.99 -8.12
CA ALA A 56 -12.87 -9.46 -6.90
C ALA A 56 -13.46 -8.73 -5.70
N GLN A 57 -13.75 -9.47 -4.63
CA GLN A 57 -14.16 -8.93 -3.34
C GLN A 57 -12.97 -8.96 -2.37
N ILE A 58 -12.65 -7.81 -1.79
CA ILE A 58 -11.58 -7.63 -0.82
C ILE A 58 -12.26 -7.36 0.52
N ILE A 59 -11.93 -8.15 1.52
CA ILE A 59 -12.57 -8.13 2.85
C ILE A 59 -11.48 -7.87 3.89
N TRP A 60 -11.79 -7.03 4.87
CA TRP A 60 -10.90 -6.70 5.98
C TRP A 60 -11.69 -6.68 7.29
N ASN A 61 -11.05 -7.08 8.39
CA ASN A 61 -11.68 -7.10 9.71
C ASN A 61 -11.38 -5.87 10.56
N LEU A 62 -10.35 -5.11 10.21
CA LEU A 62 -9.95 -3.95 10.98
C LEU A 62 -10.93 -2.79 10.72
N LYS A 63 -11.59 -2.32 11.77
CA LYS A 63 -12.49 -1.16 11.76
C LYS A 63 -11.86 -0.03 12.56
N GLY A 64 -12.14 1.22 12.19
CA GLY A 64 -11.62 2.37 12.92
C GLY A 64 -12.29 3.68 12.54
N ASN A 65 -12.59 4.51 13.53
CA ASN A 65 -13.26 5.79 13.34
C ASN A 65 -12.39 6.74 12.51
N GLY A 66 -12.97 7.24 11.42
CA GLY A 66 -12.29 8.10 10.44
C GLY A 66 -11.23 7.40 9.58
N VAL A 67 -11.09 6.07 9.68
CA VAL A 67 -10.15 5.30 8.85
C VAL A 67 -10.80 4.94 7.53
N LYS A 68 -10.07 5.17 6.44
CA LYS A 68 -10.41 4.73 5.08
C LYS A 68 -9.40 3.69 4.60
N TYR A 69 -9.84 2.77 3.76
CA TYR A 69 -9.03 1.76 3.11
C TYR A 69 -8.79 2.10 1.66
N GLN A 70 -7.52 2.08 1.26
CA GLN A 70 -7.13 2.22 -0.14
C GLN A 70 -6.80 0.84 -0.70
N VAL A 71 -7.59 0.40 -1.66
CA VAL A 71 -7.42 -0.90 -2.33
C VAL A 71 -6.60 -0.70 -3.58
N TYR A 72 -5.51 -1.45 -3.69
CA TYR A 72 -4.64 -1.46 -4.85
C TYR A 72 -4.61 -2.84 -5.49
N TYR A 73 -4.52 -2.87 -6.82
CA TYR A 73 -4.43 -4.11 -7.58
C TYR A 73 -3.39 -4.02 -8.69
N SER A 74 -2.79 -5.15 -9.04
CA SER A 74 -1.84 -5.28 -10.15
C SER A 74 -1.96 -6.66 -10.80
N THR A 75 -1.48 -6.79 -12.04
CA THR A 75 -1.23 -8.08 -12.70
C THR A 75 0.15 -8.64 -12.39
N LYS A 76 1.04 -7.85 -11.76
CA LYS A 76 2.40 -8.22 -11.35
C LYS A 76 2.50 -8.18 -9.83
N LYS A 77 3.24 -9.12 -9.23
CA LYS A 77 3.32 -9.28 -7.76
C LYS A 77 3.90 -8.05 -7.04
N ASN A 78 4.95 -7.42 -7.57
CA ASN A 78 5.70 -6.41 -6.83
C ASN A 78 5.61 -4.99 -7.41
N LYS A 79 5.05 -4.81 -8.62
CA LYS A 79 5.04 -3.52 -9.32
C LYS A 79 3.74 -3.28 -10.09
N GLY A 80 3.51 -2.04 -10.54
CA GLY A 80 2.37 -1.69 -11.41
C GLY A 80 1.01 -1.65 -10.70
N TYR A 81 1.00 -1.40 -9.39
CA TYR A 81 -0.22 -1.31 -8.61
C TYR A 81 -1.02 -0.06 -8.93
N LYS A 82 -2.29 -0.23 -9.30
CA LYS A 82 -3.26 0.84 -9.53
C LYS A 82 -4.24 0.91 -8.37
N LYS A 83 -4.65 2.11 -7.99
CA LYS A 83 -5.68 2.33 -6.96
C LYS A 83 -7.05 1.98 -7.56
N ALA A 84 -7.74 1.00 -6.99
CA ALA A 84 -9.09 0.63 -7.42
C ALA A 84 -10.16 1.46 -6.71
N ALA A 85 -10.02 1.65 -5.41
CA ALA A 85 -11.04 2.29 -4.59
C ALA A 85 -10.46 2.83 -3.29
N THR A 86 -11.15 3.83 -2.73
CA THR A 86 -10.99 4.26 -1.34
C THR A 86 -12.33 4.09 -0.64
N ILE A 87 -12.38 3.29 0.43
CA ILE A 87 -13.63 2.92 1.10
C ILE A 87 -13.53 3.19 2.60
N ASN A 88 -14.61 3.68 3.22
CA ASN A 88 -14.67 3.82 4.67
C ASN A 88 -14.50 2.45 5.38
N SER A 89 -13.76 2.41 6.49
CA SER A 89 -13.50 1.19 7.25
C SER A 89 -14.77 0.47 7.70
N SER A 90 -15.84 1.24 7.96
CA SER A 90 -17.14 0.75 8.39
C SER A 90 -17.76 -0.30 7.45
N LYS A 91 -17.49 -0.24 6.14
CA LYS A 91 -18.07 -1.20 5.18
C LYS A 91 -17.51 -2.62 5.29
N GLY A 92 -16.30 -2.79 5.83
CA GLY A 92 -15.62 -4.10 5.96
C GLY A 92 -15.22 -4.80 4.64
N LYS A 93 -15.66 -4.29 3.48
CA LYS A 93 -15.40 -4.89 2.16
C LYS A 93 -15.36 -3.86 1.02
N ALA A 94 -14.62 -4.21 -0.04
CA ALA A 94 -14.61 -3.55 -1.35
C ALA A 94 -14.85 -4.56 -2.46
N THR A 95 -15.47 -4.11 -3.56
CA THR A 95 -15.58 -4.89 -4.80
C THR A 95 -14.84 -4.17 -5.92
N VAL A 96 -13.79 -4.81 -6.44
CA VAL A 96 -13.09 -4.35 -7.65
C VAL A 96 -13.76 -5.01 -8.84
N LYS A 97 -14.29 -4.19 -9.76
CA LYS A 97 -15.01 -4.62 -10.97
C LYS A 97 -14.11 -4.47 -12.21
N LYS A 98 -14.62 -4.88 -13.37
CA LYS A 98 -13.95 -4.71 -14.69
C LYS A 98 -12.58 -5.39 -14.77
N LEU A 99 -12.40 -6.51 -14.05
CA LEU A 99 -11.20 -7.34 -14.13
C LEU A 99 -11.32 -8.34 -15.28
N LYS A 100 -10.19 -8.79 -15.84
CA LYS A 100 -10.18 -9.84 -16.87
C LYS A 100 -10.40 -11.22 -16.23
N SER A 101 -11.39 -11.96 -16.71
CA SER A 101 -11.63 -13.35 -16.28
C SER A 101 -10.44 -14.26 -16.60
N LYS A 102 -10.28 -15.34 -15.83
CA LYS A 102 -9.17 -16.30 -15.90
C LYS A 102 -7.77 -15.70 -15.70
N LYS A 103 -7.66 -14.40 -15.39
CA LYS A 103 -6.39 -13.73 -15.12
C LYS A 103 -6.10 -13.68 -13.62
N LYS A 104 -4.83 -13.87 -13.25
CA LYS A 104 -4.33 -13.71 -11.88
C LYS A 104 -4.09 -12.23 -11.58
N TYR A 105 -4.62 -11.76 -10.47
CA TYR A 105 -4.40 -10.41 -9.95
C TYR A 105 -3.85 -10.47 -8.53
N TYR A 106 -3.06 -9.46 -8.19
CA TYR A 106 -2.46 -9.24 -6.88
C TYR A 106 -3.10 -8.02 -6.24
N PHE A 107 -3.41 -8.11 -4.96
CA PHE A 107 -4.10 -7.09 -4.18
C PHE A 107 -3.29 -6.76 -2.94
N LYS A 108 -3.22 -5.47 -2.63
CA LYS A 108 -2.71 -4.96 -1.37
C LYS A 108 -3.58 -3.80 -0.90
N VAL A 109 -3.68 -3.62 0.40
CA VAL A 109 -4.54 -2.60 1.00
C VAL A 109 -3.75 -1.84 2.05
N ARG A 110 -3.99 -0.54 2.18
CA ARG A 110 -3.47 0.27 3.30
C ARG A 110 -4.59 1.09 3.93
N CYS A 111 -4.45 1.39 5.20
CA CYS A 111 -5.28 2.36 5.91
C CYS A 111 -4.81 3.78 5.55
N SER A 112 -5.75 4.71 5.52
CA SER A 112 -5.51 6.15 5.46
C SER A 112 -6.44 6.86 6.44
N LYS A 113 -5.92 7.78 7.25
CA LYS A 113 -6.70 8.60 8.18
C LYS A 113 -6.24 10.04 8.08
N THR A 114 -7.18 10.97 8.02
CA THR A 114 -6.89 12.40 8.01
C THR A 114 -7.12 12.95 9.41
N VAL A 115 -6.13 13.64 9.98
CA VAL A 115 -6.18 14.27 11.29
C VAL A 115 -5.66 15.69 11.16
N LYS A 116 -6.49 16.69 11.48
CA LYS A 116 -6.19 18.12 11.34
C LYS A 116 -5.56 18.46 9.97
N GLY A 117 -6.17 18.01 8.88
CA GLY A 117 -5.69 18.25 7.50
C GLY A 117 -4.53 17.35 7.02
N HIS A 118 -3.85 16.63 7.91
CA HIS A 118 -2.75 15.74 7.54
C HIS A 118 -3.22 14.30 7.32
N THR A 119 -2.83 13.69 6.19
CA THR A 119 -3.17 12.29 5.89
C THR A 119 -2.06 11.35 6.32
N TYR A 120 -2.40 10.43 7.21
CA TYR A 120 -1.55 9.36 7.71
C TYR A 120 -1.87 8.05 7.01
N TYR A 121 -0.86 7.24 6.75
CA TYR A 121 -0.99 5.93 6.12
C TYR A 121 -0.44 4.82 7.00
N SER A 122 -1.07 3.65 6.97
CA SER A 122 -0.43 2.44 7.49
C SER A 122 0.56 1.88 6.47
N ALA A 123 1.41 0.95 6.91
CA ALA A 123 2.06 0.03 5.99
C ALA A 123 1.01 -0.73 5.14
N TYR A 124 1.45 -1.23 3.99
CA TYR A 124 0.61 -2.09 3.15
C TYR A 124 0.38 -3.45 3.81
N SER A 125 -0.80 -4.02 3.58
CA SER A 125 -1.09 -5.40 3.89
C SER A 125 -0.16 -6.35 3.15
N LYS A 126 -0.04 -7.59 3.64
CA LYS A 126 0.55 -8.68 2.86
C LYS A 126 -0.19 -8.79 1.52
N ILE A 127 0.59 -8.98 0.44
CA ILE A 127 0.05 -9.14 -0.90
C ILE A 127 -0.74 -10.44 -0.97
N LYS A 128 -1.97 -10.38 -1.45
CA LYS A 128 -2.82 -11.54 -1.72
C LYS A 128 -3.08 -11.65 -3.21
N SER A 129 -3.10 -12.85 -3.75
CA SER A 129 -3.40 -13.09 -5.17
C SER A 129 -4.63 -13.97 -5.33
N ILE A 130 -5.39 -13.74 -6.40
CA ILE A 130 -6.50 -14.61 -6.78
C ILE A 130 -6.63 -14.66 -8.31
N LYS A 131 -7.08 -15.80 -8.84
CA LYS A 131 -7.49 -15.94 -10.24
C LYS A 131 -8.96 -15.55 -10.34
N ILE A 132 -9.28 -14.63 -11.24
CA ILE A 132 -10.66 -14.12 -11.42
C ILE A 132 -11.49 -15.13 -12.20
N LYS A 133 -12.75 -15.33 -11.77
CA LYS A 133 -13.71 -16.22 -12.44
C LYS A 133 -14.24 -15.62 -13.74
#